data_AF-A0A921H276-F1
#
_entry.id   AF-A0A921H276-F1
#
_cell.length_a   1.000
_cell.length_b   1.000
_cell.length_c   1.000
_cell.angle_alpha   90.00
_cell.angle_beta   90.00
_cell.angle_gamma   90.00
#
_symmetry.space_group_name_H-M   'P 1'
#
loop_
_entity.id
_entity.type
_entity.pdbx_description
1 polymer ?
#
loop_
_entity_poly.entity_id
_entity_poly.type
_entity_poly.pdbx_seq_one_letter_code
_entity_poly.pdbx_strand_id
1 'polypeptide(L)'
;MNKQGNTYTFIYSIVLVVVVAAILAIVSLSLKPYQDENIENEKRQNILSSVNVSSTPETSAELFNKIITKQFILNYKGEAIEGNAFAVDIPTEGKKLQKALKNPELQQALKDGKL
;
A
#
# COMPACT_ATOMS: atom_id res chain seq x y z
N MET A 1 -42.77 14.18 29.94
CA MET A 1 -41.85 13.82 28.85
C MET A 1 -42.12 12.37 28.46
N ASN A 2 -42.76 12.13 27.31
CA ASN A 2 -43.17 10.80 26.88
C ASN A 2 -41.94 9.94 26.55
N LYS A 3 -41.70 8.89 27.36
CA LYS A 3 -40.60 7.92 27.19
C LYS A 3 -40.90 6.79 26.18
N GLN A 4 -42.01 6.91 25.43
CA GLN A 4 -42.49 5.92 24.45
C GLN A 4 -42.66 6.50 23.03
N GLY A 5 -41.91 7.55 22.68
CA GLY A 5 -41.87 8.02 21.30
C GLY A 5 -40.68 7.40 20.57
N ASN A 6 -40.89 6.84 19.37
CA ASN A 6 -39.81 6.37 18.48
C ASN A 6 -38.65 7.38 18.38
N THR A 7 -38.94 8.68 18.49
CA THR A 7 -37.96 9.78 18.54
C THR A 7 -36.90 9.62 19.64
N TYR A 8 -37.28 9.21 20.86
CA TYR A 8 -36.31 9.02 21.95
C TYR A 8 -35.33 7.89 21.61
N THR A 9 -35.84 6.78 21.09
CA THR A 9 -35.03 5.65 20.62
C THR A 9 -34.12 6.08 19.48
N PHE A 10 -34.62 6.84 18.50
CA PHE A 10 -33.83 7.34 17.38
C PHE A 10 -32.66 8.22 17.83
N ILE A 11 -32.91 9.21 18.69
CA ILE A 11 -31.85 10.10 19.20
C ILE A 11 -30.85 9.31 20.05
N TYR A 12 -31.34 8.42 20.92
CA TYR A 12 -30.48 7.56 21.74
C TYR A 12 -29.55 6.70 20.88
N SER A 13 -30.09 6.04 19.85
CA SER A 13 -29.30 5.21 18.94
C SER A 13 -28.27 6.03 18.17
N ILE A 14 -28.60 7.25 17.71
CA ILE A 14 -27.63 8.14 17.04
C ILE A 14 -26.47 8.47 17.98
N VAL A 15 -26.74 8.87 19.21
CA VAL A 15 -25.71 9.19 20.20
C VAL A 15 -24.83 7.96 20.48
N LEU A 16 -25.42 6.78 20.65
CA LEU A 16 -24.68 5.54 20.88
C LEU A 16 -23.75 5.21 19.71
N VAL A 17 -24.23 5.32 18.47
CA VAL A 17 -23.43 5.06 17.26
C VAL A 17 -22.24 6.02 17.18
N VAL A 18 -22.45 7.32 17.46
CA VAL A 18 -21.37 8.31 17.45
C VAL A 18 -20.30 7.97 18.50
N VAL A 19 -20.71 7.60 19.72
CA VAL A 19 -19.78 7.20 20.78
C VAL A 19 -18.97 5.96 20.39
N VAL A 20 -19.63 4.91 19.90
CA VAL A 20 -18.95 3.68 19.48
C VAL A 20 -18.00 3.95 18.31
N ALA A 21 -18.42 4.76 17.33
CA ALA A 21 -17.58 5.13 16.20
C ALA A 21 -16.33 5.90 16.63
N ALA A 22 -16.46 6.84 17.57
CA ALA A 22 -15.33 7.59 18.10
C ALA A 22 -14.31 6.68 18.81
N ILE A 23 -14.78 5.73 19.62
CA ILE A 23 -13.91 4.75 20.30
C ILE A 23 -13.18 3.88 19.28
N LEU A 24 -13.91 3.31 18.31
CA LEU A 24 -13.30 2.48 17.26
C LEU A 24 -12.29 3.27 16.40
N ALA A 25 -12.56 4.55 16.13
CA ALA A 25 -11.64 5.41 15.40
C ALA A 25 -10.32 5.61 16.17
N ILE A 26 -10.39 5.86 17.49
CA ILE A 26 -9.20 6.01 18.34
C ILE A 26 -8.38 4.71 18.36
N VAL A 27 -9.05 3.56 18.53
CA VAL A 27 -8.38 2.25 18.52
C VAL A 27 -7.72 2.00 17.17
N SER A 28 -8.44 2.25 16.07
CA SER A 28 -7.91 2.07 14.71
C SER A 28 -6.69 2.97 14.45
N LEU A 29 -6.76 4.24 14.84
CA LEU A 29 -5.65 5.17 14.68
C LEU A 29 -4.43 4.77 15.51
N SER A 30 -4.65 4.29 16.74
CA SER A 30 -3.58 3.85 17.64
C SER A 30 -2.87 2.60 17.12
N LEU A 31 -3.59 1.69 16.45
CA LEU A 31 -3.02 0.45 15.90
C LEU A 31 -2.40 0.61 14.51
N LYS A 32 -2.83 1.62 13.75
CA LYS A 32 -2.34 1.90 12.40
C LYS A 32 -0.80 1.97 12.28
N PRO A 33 -0.05 2.69 13.16
CA PRO A 33 1.40 2.76 13.03
C PRO A 33 2.09 1.39 13.14
N TYR A 34 1.63 0.52 14.03
CA TYR A 34 2.18 -0.83 14.17
C TYR A 34 1.90 -1.71 12.96
N GLN A 35 0.74 -1.54 12.32
CA GLN A 35 0.42 -2.26 11.08
C GLN A 35 1.30 -1.77 9.94
N ASP A 36 1.45 -0.45 9.80
CA ASP A 36 2.24 0.17 8.75
C ASP A 36 3.72 -0.25 8.85
N GLU A 37 4.29 -0.28 10.06
CA GLU A 37 5.66 -0.78 10.32
C GLU A 37 5.82 -2.27 9.93
N ASN A 38 4.86 -3.11 10.31
CA ASN A 38 4.90 -4.54 9.98
C ASN A 38 4.81 -4.78 8.47
N ILE A 39 3.94 -4.06 7.75
CA ILE A 39 3.83 -4.12 6.28
C ILE A 39 5.14 -3.68 5.63
N GLU A 40 5.78 -2.64 6.16
CA GLU A 40 7.05 -2.16 5.66
C GLU A 40 8.17 -3.20 5.83
N ASN A 41 8.25 -3.80 7.02
CA ASN A 41 9.22 -4.85 7.33
C ASN A 41 8.97 -6.13 6.51
N GLU A 42 7.72 -6.51 6.26
CA GLU A 42 7.38 -7.61 5.35
C GLU A 42 7.84 -7.29 3.92
N LYS A 43 7.62 -6.06 3.44
CA LYS A 43 8.10 -5.64 2.12
C LYS A 43 9.63 -5.71 2.02
N ARG A 44 10.36 -5.29 3.05
CA ARG A 44 11.82 -5.43 3.13
C ARG A 44 12.25 -6.90 3.09
N GLN A 45 11.62 -7.75 3.88
CA GLN A 45 11.90 -9.20 3.91
C GLN A 45 11.67 -9.84 2.54
N ASN A 46 10.60 -9.48 1.84
CA ASN A 46 10.30 -9.98 0.50
C ASN A 46 11.34 -9.53 -0.54
N ILE A 47 11.87 -8.31 -0.42
CA ILE A 47 12.95 -7.85 -1.29
C ILE A 47 14.26 -8.57 -0.96
N LEU A 48 14.60 -8.71 0.32
CA LEU A 48 15.81 -9.42 0.77
C LEU A 48 15.78 -10.91 0.37
N SER A 49 14.63 -11.56 0.47
CA SER A 49 14.47 -12.96 0.07
C SER A 49 14.67 -13.16 -1.44
N SER A 50 14.30 -12.17 -2.26
CA SER A 50 14.53 -12.21 -3.71
C SER A 50 16.03 -12.22 -4.10
N VAL A 51 16.89 -11.71 -3.23
CA VAL A 51 18.36 -11.77 -3.36
C VAL A 51 18.99 -12.84 -2.47
N ASN A 52 18.18 -13.81 -2.02
CA ASN A 52 18.56 -14.95 -1.20
C ASN A 52 19.14 -14.60 0.18
N VAL A 53 18.68 -13.48 0.76
CA VAL A 53 19.04 -13.04 2.11
C VAL A 53 17.83 -13.21 3.03
N SER A 54 17.98 -14.08 4.03
CA SER A 54 16.96 -14.26 5.06
C SER A 54 17.04 -13.14 6.10
N SER A 55 15.89 -12.67 6.57
CA SER A 55 15.77 -11.64 7.60
C SER A 55 14.49 -11.88 8.42
N THR A 56 14.43 -11.25 9.59
CA THR A 56 13.26 -11.21 10.47
C THR A 56 12.65 -9.80 10.42
N PRO A 57 11.42 -9.58 10.90
CA PRO A 57 10.84 -8.24 10.98
C PRO A 57 11.78 -7.21 11.63
N GLU A 58 12.46 -7.59 12.71
CA GLU A 58 13.34 -6.73 13.51
C GLU A 58 14.67 -6.41 12.81
N THR A 59 15.18 -7.33 11.98
CA THR A 59 16.48 -7.20 11.31
C THR A 59 16.36 -6.72 9.85
N SER A 60 15.15 -6.76 9.30
CA SER A 60 14.88 -6.46 7.88
C SER A 60 15.28 -5.02 7.49
N ALA A 61 15.05 -4.03 8.37
CA ALA A 61 15.41 -2.64 8.12
C ALA A 61 16.92 -2.43 7.98
N GLU A 62 17.71 -2.99 8.89
CA GLU A 62 19.17 -2.87 8.87
C GLU A 62 19.77 -3.58 7.65
N LEU A 63 19.37 -4.83 7.40
CA LEU A 63 19.86 -5.62 6.29
C LEU A 63 19.50 -5.00 4.93
N PHE A 64 18.27 -4.48 4.80
CA PHE A 64 17.83 -3.79 3.59
C PHE A 64 18.71 -2.59 3.28
N ASN A 65 18.98 -1.72 4.27
CA ASN A 65 19.81 -0.53 4.07
C ASN A 65 21.28 -0.88 3.76
N LYS A 66 21.78 -2.01 4.25
CA LYS A 66 23.15 -2.48 3.99
C LYS A 66 23.32 -3.06 2.59
N ILE A 67 22.32 -3.80 2.10
CA ILE A 67 22.44 -4.61 0.88
C ILE A 67 21.87 -3.86 -0.33
N ILE A 68 20.74 -3.17 -0.15
CA ILE A 68 20.03 -2.45 -1.22
C ILE A 68 20.55 -1.01 -1.28
N THR A 69 21.65 -0.82 -2.00
CA THR A 69 22.35 0.47 -2.07
C THR A 69 21.78 1.45 -3.10
N LYS A 70 21.07 0.94 -4.11
CA LYS A 70 20.48 1.76 -5.17
C LYS A 70 19.08 1.27 -5.50
N GLN A 71 18.19 2.22 -5.74
CA GLN A 71 16.79 1.98 -6.08
C GLN A 71 16.43 2.92 -7.23
N PHE A 72 15.85 2.36 -8.29
CA PHE A 72 15.46 3.13 -9.47
C PHE A 72 14.03 2.79 -9.84
N ILE A 73 13.29 3.80 -10.29
CA ILE A 73 12.01 3.60 -10.96
C ILE A 73 12.27 3.77 -12.44
N LEU A 74 11.87 2.80 -13.25
CA LEU A 74 12.05 2.84 -14.70
C LEU A 74 10.69 3.04 -15.37
N ASN A 75 10.65 3.91 -16.36
CA ASN A 75 9.50 4.02 -17.25
C ASN A 75 9.54 2.89 -18.31
N TYR A 76 8.50 2.81 -19.15
CA TYR A 76 8.40 1.79 -20.21
C TYR A 76 9.49 1.90 -21.30
N LYS A 77 10.24 3.02 -21.34
CA LYS A 77 11.38 3.24 -22.24
C LYS A 77 12.72 2.89 -21.60
N GLY A 78 12.72 2.46 -20.34
CA GLY A 78 13.96 2.17 -19.58
C GLY A 78 14.66 3.42 -19.04
N GLU A 79 14.03 4.59 -19.11
CA GLU A 79 14.58 5.81 -18.52
C GLU A 79 14.26 5.85 -17.02
N ALA A 80 15.24 6.24 -16.22
CA ALA A 80 15.05 6.42 -14.79
C ALA A 80 14.19 7.66 -14.53
N ILE A 81 13.12 7.49 -13.77
CA ILE A 81 12.29 8.59 -13.28
C ILE A 81 12.57 8.83 -11.80
N GLU A 82 12.46 10.08 -11.38
CA GLU A 82 12.64 10.45 -9.98
C GLU A 82 11.50 9.90 -9.11
N GLY A 83 11.86 9.39 -7.94
CA GLY A 83 10.90 8.94 -6.94
C GLY A 83 11.47 7.89 -5.99
N ASN A 84 10.71 7.58 -4.94
CA ASN A 84 11.05 6.52 -4.01
C ASN A 84 10.52 5.18 -4.53
N ALA A 85 11.41 4.34 -5.07
CA ALA A 85 11.03 3.04 -5.63
C ALA A 85 10.38 2.12 -4.59
N PHE A 86 10.82 2.19 -3.33
CA PHE A 86 10.25 1.41 -2.24
C PHE A 86 8.80 1.84 -1.91
N ALA A 87 8.42 3.09 -2.15
CA ALA A 87 7.05 3.57 -1.92
C ALA A 87 6.07 3.20 -3.05
N VAL A 88 6.56 2.65 -4.17
CA VAL A 88 5.71 2.30 -5.30
C VAL A 88 4.80 1.11 -4.98
N ASP A 89 3.52 1.25 -5.32
CA ASP A 89 2.51 0.20 -5.20
C ASP A 89 2.51 -0.70 -6.46
N ILE A 90 3.27 -1.79 -6.38
CA ILE A 90 3.47 -2.73 -7.49
C ILE A 90 2.15 -3.30 -8.04
N PRO A 91 1.15 -3.72 -7.21
CA PRO A 91 -0.17 -4.11 -7.71
C PRO A 91 -0.87 -3.07 -8.58
N THR A 92 -0.88 -1.80 -8.17
CA THR A 92 -1.55 -0.72 -8.92
C THR A 92 -0.81 -0.42 -10.21
N GLU A 93 0.51 -0.29 -10.16
CA GLU A 93 1.32 -0.05 -11.35
C GLU A 93 1.29 -1.24 -12.32
N GLY A 94 1.32 -2.47 -11.80
CA GLY A 94 1.16 -3.69 -12.60
C GLY A 94 -0.17 -3.75 -13.36
N LYS A 95 -1.27 -3.31 -12.73
CA LYS A 95 -2.58 -3.19 -13.42
C LYS A 95 -2.56 -2.13 -14.52
N LYS A 96 -1.92 -0.98 -14.28
CA LYS A 96 -1.76 0.08 -15.30
C LYS A 96 -0.96 -0.42 -16.49
N LEU A 97 0.17 -1.10 -16.23
CA LEU A 97 1.00 -1.71 -17.27
C LEU A 97 0.21 -2.77 -18.06
N GLN A 98 -0.50 -3.68 -17.40
CA GLN A 98 -1.33 -4.68 -18.09
C GLN A 98 -2.40 -4.04 -18.97
N LYS A 99 -3.03 -2.94 -18.52
CA LYS A 99 -4.01 -2.21 -19.32
C LYS A 99 -3.36 -1.52 -20.53
N ALA A 100 -2.19 -0.92 -20.34
CA ALA A 100 -1.41 -0.31 -21.41
C ALA A 100 -0.95 -1.36 -22.44
N LEU A 101 -0.45 -2.51 -22.00
CA LEU A 101 -0.04 -3.62 -22.88
C LEU A 101 -1.22 -4.26 -23.62
N LYS A 102 -2.45 -4.16 -23.11
CA LYS A 102 -3.67 -4.58 -23.83
C LYS A 102 -4.11 -3.57 -24.90
N ASN A 103 -3.50 -2.39 -24.99
CA ASN A 103 -3.77 -1.44 -26.07
C ASN A 103 -3.15 -1.96 -27.38
N PRO A 104 -3.94 -2.20 -28.44
CA PRO A 104 -3.44 -2.72 -29.72
C PRO A 104 -2.34 -1.85 -30.36
N GLU A 105 -2.34 -0.53 -30.14
CA GLU A 105 -1.31 0.38 -30.68
C GLU A 105 0.08 0.14 -30.06
N LEU A 106 0.12 -0.16 -28.76
CA LEU A 106 1.38 -0.45 -28.05
C LEU A 106 1.89 -1.86 -28.35
N GLN A 107 1.01 -2.83 -28.59
CA GLN A 107 1.41 -4.17 -29.04
C GLN A 107 2.01 -4.16 -30.44
N GLN A 108 1.50 -3.30 -31.33
CA GLN A 108 2.03 -3.14 -32.68
C GLN A 108 3.40 -2.43 -32.65
N ALA A 109 3.55 -1.35 -31.86
CA ALA A 109 4.84 -0.69 -31.66
C ALA A 109 5.91 -1.62 -31.04
N LEU A 110 5.53 -2.47 -30.09
CA LEU A 110 6.40 -3.51 -29.51
C LEU A 110 6.81 -4.57 -30.54
N LYS A 111 5.89 -4.99 -31.44
CA LYS A 111 6.18 -5.96 -32.51
C LYS A 111 7.08 -5.38 -33.60
N ASP A 112 6.95 -4.10 -33.89
CA ASP A 112 7.69 -3.42 -34.95
C ASP A 112 9.09 -2.97 -34.52
N GLY A 113 9.49 -3.25 -33.27
CA GLY A 113 10.80 -2.89 -32.73
C GLY A 113 11.05 -1.38 -32.66
N LYS A 114 9.99 -0.57 -32.77
CA LYS A 114 10.02 0.89 -32.65
C LYS A 114 9.56 1.27 -31.25
N LEU A 115 10.52 1.32 -30.34
CA LEU A 115 10.41 2.05 -29.08
C LEU A 115 11.47 3.15 -29.06
#